data_AF-A0A9X4AAV7-F1
#
_entry.id   AF-A0A9X4AAV7-F1
#
_cell.length_a   1.000
_cell.length_b   1.000
_cell.length_c   1.000
_cell.angle_alpha   90.00
_cell.angle_beta   90.00
_cell.angle_gamma   90.00
#
_symmetry.space_group_name_H-M   'P 1'
#
loop_
_entity.id
_entity.type
_entity.pdbx_description
1 polymer ?
#
loop_
_entity_poly.entity_id
_entity_poly.type
_entity_poly.pdbx_seq_one_letter_code
_entity_poly.pdbx_strand_id
1 'polypeptide(L)'
;MVEYGYELFNDGGFSNITMNKIAKAGHFSIMSVYYAFNSKDDLENEILSIALGIFKSKLSYKTVSSVSNLNSRLLAAFKEVPGLLHEVIYNNEVVINRLTSIIAPLLADSVHTDIRTDLFLVCSTMSLTQNIDLKIKSQKMLKIIESMTKNLNPILCPDDNEPEKLQA
;
A
#
# COMPACT_ATOMS: atom_id res chain seq x y z
N MET A 1 9.88 -11.27 -14.13
CA MET A 1 10.79 -10.89 -13.01
C MET A 1 10.46 -9.50 -12.49
N VAL A 2 10.51 -8.46 -13.34
CA VAL A 2 10.17 -7.09 -12.92
C VAL A 2 8.73 -6.99 -12.37
N GLU A 3 7.78 -7.70 -12.97
CA GLU A 3 6.38 -7.78 -12.49
C GLU A 3 6.28 -8.24 -11.02
N TYR A 4 6.91 -9.37 -10.65
CA TYR A 4 6.96 -9.81 -9.25
C TYR A 4 7.69 -8.81 -8.33
N GLY A 5 8.71 -8.13 -8.84
CA GLY A 5 9.37 -7.05 -8.12
C GLY A 5 8.43 -5.85 -7.88
N TYR A 6 7.59 -5.54 -8.86
CA TYR A 6 6.57 -4.48 -8.78
C TYR A 6 5.44 -4.83 -7.79
N GLU A 7 5.02 -6.10 -7.73
CA GLU A 7 4.08 -6.57 -6.69
C GLU A 7 4.67 -6.38 -5.29
N LEU A 8 5.89 -6.88 -5.05
CA LEU A 8 6.59 -6.72 -3.78
C LEU A 8 6.85 -5.26 -3.40
N PHE A 9 7.11 -4.41 -4.40
CA PHE A 9 7.22 -2.96 -4.21
C PHE A 9 5.93 -2.35 -3.70
N ASN A 10 4.78 -2.76 -4.24
CA ASN A 10 3.48 -2.26 -3.79
C ASN A 10 3.09 -2.78 -2.40
N ASP A 11 3.68 -3.88 -1.94
CA ASP A 11 3.46 -4.40 -0.59
C ASP A 11 4.24 -3.64 0.50
N GLY A 12 5.32 -2.94 0.16
CA GLY A 12 6.11 -2.22 1.19
C GLY A 12 7.42 -1.60 0.70
N GLY A 13 7.39 -1.03 -0.50
CA GLY A 13 8.50 -0.26 -1.06
C GLY A 13 9.75 -1.09 -1.40
N PHE A 14 10.87 -0.40 -1.59
CA PHE A 14 12.17 -1.00 -1.94
C PHE A 14 12.74 -1.86 -0.80
N SER A 15 12.36 -1.59 0.45
CA SER A 15 12.66 -2.48 1.58
C SER A 15 12.13 -3.90 1.39
N ASN A 16 11.04 -4.07 0.63
CA ASN A 16 10.49 -5.38 0.32
C ASN A 16 11.14 -6.07 -0.88
N ILE A 17 12.01 -5.40 -1.62
CA ILE A 17 12.67 -5.95 -2.80
C ILE A 17 14.02 -6.58 -2.45
N THR A 18 14.14 -7.86 -2.76
CA THR A 18 15.43 -8.58 -2.79
C THR A 18 15.45 -9.57 -3.93
N MET A 19 16.63 -9.87 -4.47
CA MET A 19 16.79 -10.90 -5.51
C MET A 19 16.17 -12.24 -5.10
N ASN A 20 16.35 -12.62 -3.83
CA ASN A 20 15.77 -13.84 -3.25
C ASN A 20 14.25 -13.82 -3.23
N LYS A 21 13.62 -12.72 -2.80
CA LYS A 21 12.16 -12.60 -2.75
C LYS A 21 11.55 -12.68 -4.15
N ILE A 22 12.18 -12.05 -5.14
CA ILE A 22 11.71 -12.11 -6.54
C ILE A 22 11.89 -13.49 -7.15
N ALA A 23 13.05 -14.13 -6.92
CA ALA A 23 13.28 -15.49 -7.38
C ALA A 23 12.23 -16.46 -6.82
N LYS A 24 11.92 -16.33 -5.51
CA LYS A 24 10.88 -17.12 -4.85
C LYS A 24 9.49 -16.84 -5.41
N ALA A 25 9.11 -15.55 -5.53
CA ALA A 25 7.79 -15.16 -6.01
C ALA A 25 7.51 -15.63 -7.44
N GLY A 26 8.51 -15.58 -8.32
CA GLY A 26 8.39 -16.02 -9.71
C GLY A 26 8.83 -17.45 -10.00
N HIS A 27 9.13 -18.25 -8.97
CA HIS A 27 9.66 -19.62 -9.10
C HIS A 27 10.90 -19.73 -10.02
N PHE A 28 11.77 -18.73 -9.99
CA PHE A 28 13.03 -18.70 -10.72
C PHE A 28 14.20 -19.16 -9.85
N SER A 29 15.29 -19.58 -10.48
CA SER A 29 16.57 -19.65 -9.78
C SER A 29 17.07 -18.24 -9.46
N ILE A 30 17.74 -18.05 -8.33
CA ILE A 30 18.36 -16.77 -8.01
C ILE A 30 19.43 -16.37 -9.04
N MET A 31 20.13 -17.36 -9.61
CA MET A 31 21.14 -17.11 -10.65
C MET A 31 20.52 -16.51 -11.91
N SER A 32 19.29 -16.91 -12.26
CA SER A 32 18.55 -16.32 -13.38
C SER A 32 18.22 -14.85 -13.15
N VAL A 33 17.93 -14.46 -11.90
CA VAL A 33 17.68 -13.05 -11.55
C VAL A 33 18.96 -12.22 -11.68
N TYR A 34 20.09 -12.73 -11.17
CA TYR A 34 21.39 -12.07 -11.36
C TYR A 34 21.87 -12.03 -12.81
N TYR A 35 21.46 -13.00 -13.63
CA TYR A 35 21.75 -12.96 -15.07
C TYR A 35 20.95 -11.86 -15.78
N ALA A 36 19.72 -11.61 -15.34
CA ALA A 36 18.84 -10.59 -15.93
C ALA A 36 19.16 -9.16 -15.46
N PHE A 37 19.65 -9.00 -14.22
CA PHE A 37 19.95 -7.70 -13.62
C PHE A 37 21.35 -7.72 -13.00
N ASN A 38 22.23 -6.81 -13.45
CA ASN A 38 23.63 -6.77 -12.99
C ASN A 38 23.73 -6.43 -11.50
N SER A 39 22.73 -5.74 -10.95
CA SER A 39 22.68 -5.31 -9.55
C SER A 39 21.25 -5.25 -9.03
N LYS A 40 21.09 -5.14 -7.71
CA LYS A 40 19.79 -4.87 -7.09
C LYS A 40 19.26 -3.51 -7.53
N ASP A 41 20.13 -2.51 -7.63
CA ASP A 41 19.77 -1.15 -8.01
C ASP A 41 19.25 -1.09 -9.46
N ASP A 42 19.81 -1.88 -10.37
CA ASP A 42 19.35 -1.99 -11.76
C ASP A 42 17.89 -2.47 -11.80
N LEU A 43 17.60 -3.52 -11.04
CA LEU A 43 16.25 -4.06 -10.90
C LEU A 43 15.29 -3.05 -10.26
N GLU A 44 15.71 -2.39 -9.17
CA GLU A 44 14.89 -1.37 -8.51
C GLU A 44 14.59 -0.19 -9.43
N ASN A 45 15.55 0.21 -10.28
CA ASN A 45 15.34 1.24 -11.29
C ASN A 45 14.30 0.83 -12.35
N GLU A 46 14.32 -0.42 -12.82
CA GLU A 46 13.30 -0.93 -13.75
C GLU A 46 11.91 -0.95 -13.12
N ILE A 47 11.82 -1.40 -11.86
CA ILE A 47 10.56 -1.38 -11.10
C ILE A 47 10.07 0.05 -10.91
N LEU A 48 10.96 0.98 -10.54
CA LEU A 48 10.64 2.39 -10.38
C LEU A 48 10.15 3.01 -11.69
N SER A 49 10.76 2.66 -12.81
CA SER A 49 10.38 3.14 -14.14
C SER A 49 8.92 2.78 -14.46
N ILE A 50 8.53 1.53 -14.21
CA ILE A 50 7.15 1.06 -14.38
C ILE A 50 6.21 1.80 -13.43
N ALA A 51 6.55 1.86 -12.15
CA ALA A 51 5.78 2.54 -11.11
C ALA A 51 5.49 4.01 -11.47
N LEU A 52 6.53 4.76 -11.88
CA LEU A 52 6.40 6.14 -12.31
C LEU A 52 5.60 6.28 -13.60
N GLY A 53 5.71 5.33 -14.54
CA GLY A 53 4.90 5.29 -15.75
C GLY A 53 3.41 5.17 -15.45
N ILE A 54 3.03 4.24 -14.57
CA ILE A 54 1.65 4.05 -14.12
C ILE A 54 1.15 5.30 -13.39
N PHE A 55 1.94 5.80 -12.43
CA PHE A 55 1.62 7.03 -11.69
C PHE A 55 1.35 8.20 -12.64
N LYS A 56 2.26 8.43 -13.58
CA LYS A 56 2.15 9.50 -14.59
C LYS A 56 0.92 9.34 -15.48
N SER A 57 0.56 8.11 -15.85
CA SER A 57 -0.63 7.85 -16.68
C SER A 57 -1.93 8.27 -15.98
N LYS A 58 -1.98 8.21 -14.65
CA LYS A 58 -3.16 8.51 -13.83
C LYS A 58 -3.29 10.00 -13.50
N LEU A 59 -2.19 10.75 -13.57
CA LEU A 59 -2.17 12.18 -13.27
C LEU A 59 -2.97 13.05 -14.26
N SER A 60 -3.21 12.57 -15.49
CA SER A 60 -3.89 13.30 -16.57
C SER A 60 -3.22 14.63 -16.93
N TYR A 61 -2.67 14.73 -18.14
CA TYR A 61 -1.80 15.84 -18.58
C TYR A 61 -2.46 17.21 -18.81
N LYS A 62 -3.68 17.44 -18.30
CA LYS A 62 -4.27 18.78 -18.33
C LYS A 62 -3.65 19.62 -17.21
N THR A 63 -3.26 20.85 -17.53
CA THR A 63 -2.77 21.83 -16.56
C THR A 63 -3.76 21.99 -15.43
N VAL A 64 -3.25 22.03 -14.20
CA VAL A 64 -4.07 22.13 -13.00
C VAL A 64 -4.15 23.59 -12.56
N SER A 65 -5.36 24.15 -12.51
CA SER A 65 -5.62 25.52 -12.06
C SER A 65 -5.92 25.66 -10.56
N SER A 66 -6.03 24.53 -9.84
CA SER A 66 -6.35 24.51 -8.40
C SER A 66 -5.67 23.35 -7.68
N VAL A 67 -5.12 23.63 -6.50
CA VAL A 67 -4.50 22.64 -5.59
C VAL A 67 -5.45 21.47 -5.26
N SER A 68 -6.76 21.73 -5.13
CA SER A 68 -7.73 20.66 -4.83
C SER A 68 -7.86 19.62 -5.95
N ASN A 69 -7.68 20.04 -7.21
CA ASN A 69 -7.68 19.16 -8.37
C ASN A 69 -6.35 18.39 -8.49
N LEU A 70 -5.23 19.02 -8.13
CA LEU A 70 -3.94 18.33 -8.04
C LEU A 70 -4.00 17.21 -7.00
N ASN A 71 -4.51 17.51 -5.81
CA ASN A 71 -4.57 16.54 -4.71
C ASN A 71 -5.46 15.34 -5.02
N SER A 72 -6.60 15.53 -5.69
CA SER A 72 -7.46 14.41 -6.09
C SER A 72 -6.81 13.51 -7.15
N ARG A 73 -6.03 14.09 -8.07
CA ARG A 73 -5.25 13.35 -9.07
C ARG A 73 -4.07 12.62 -8.46
N LEU A 74 -3.33 13.26 -7.55
CA LEU A 74 -2.26 12.62 -6.80
C LEU A 74 -2.82 11.44 -5.99
N LEU A 75 -3.92 11.64 -5.29
CA LEU A 75 -4.62 10.58 -4.55
C LEU A 75 -4.98 9.39 -5.44
N ALA A 76 -5.53 9.65 -6.64
CA ALA A 76 -5.86 8.59 -7.59
C ALA A 76 -4.61 7.86 -8.09
N ALA A 77 -3.54 8.59 -8.41
CA ALA A 77 -2.29 8.02 -8.90
C ALA A 77 -1.57 7.18 -7.82
N PHE A 78 -1.52 7.66 -6.58
CA PHE A 78 -0.91 6.90 -5.47
C PHE A 78 -1.69 5.65 -5.07
N LYS A 79 -3.02 5.63 -5.26
CA LYS A 79 -3.82 4.41 -5.03
C LYS A 79 -3.44 3.27 -5.96
N GLU A 80 -2.98 3.58 -7.16
CA GLU A 80 -2.63 2.60 -8.19
C GLU A 80 -1.21 2.04 -7.98
N VAL A 81 -0.36 2.79 -7.27
CA VAL A 81 1.02 2.41 -6.98
C VAL A 81 1.37 2.68 -5.50
N PRO A 82 0.85 1.87 -4.56
CA PRO A 82 1.08 2.06 -3.13
C PRO A 82 2.57 2.06 -2.73
N GLY A 83 3.43 1.39 -3.50
CA GLY A 83 4.87 1.41 -3.24
C GLY A 83 5.47 2.81 -3.33
N LEU A 84 5.00 3.65 -4.25
CA LEU A 84 5.46 5.06 -4.32
C LEU A 84 5.03 5.86 -3.10
N LEU A 85 3.82 5.60 -2.57
CA LEU A 85 3.37 6.21 -1.31
C LEU A 85 4.27 5.81 -0.14
N HIS A 86 4.66 4.54 -0.07
CA HIS A 86 5.58 4.05 0.96
C HIS A 86 6.92 4.80 0.87
N GLU A 87 7.51 4.89 -0.32
CA GLU A 87 8.79 5.57 -0.53
C GLU A 87 8.74 7.06 -0.18
N VAL A 88 7.62 7.75 -0.46
CA VAL A 88 7.44 9.16 -0.04
C VAL A 88 7.38 9.26 1.49
N ILE A 89 6.59 8.42 2.18
CA ILE A 89 6.46 8.45 3.64
C ILE A 89 7.80 8.19 4.34
N TYR A 90 8.62 7.30 3.79
CA TYR A 90 9.94 6.98 4.31
C TYR A 90 11.06 7.93 3.81
N ASN A 91 10.69 9.06 3.21
CA ASN A 91 11.60 10.11 2.74
C ASN A 91 12.69 9.60 1.78
N ASN A 92 12.32 8.74 0.82
CA ASN A 92 13.23 8.34 -0.25
C ASN A 92 13.43 9.49 -1.25
N GLU A 93 14.56 10.21 -1.13
CA GLU A 93 14.92 11.36 -1.96
C GLU A 93 14.89 11.08 -3.46
N VAL A 94 15.33 9.89 -3.88
CA VAL A 94 15.39 9.54 -5.31
C VAL A 94 13.99 9.48 -5.90
N VAL A 95 13.06 8.86 -5.17
CA VAL A 95 11.66 8.75 -5.59
C VAL A 95 10.97 10.11 -5.55
N ILE A 96 11.16 10.86 -4.47
CA ILE A 96 10.57 12.20 -4.30
C ILE A 96 11.02 13.13 -5.42
N ASN A 97 12.31 13.19 -5.73
CA ASN A 97 12.83 14.06 -6.79
C ASN A 97 12.28 13.69 -8.18
N ARG A 98 12.12 12.39 -8.46
CA ARG A 98 11.51 11.93 -9.72
C ARG A 98 10.02 12.27 -9.79
N LEU A 99 9.27 12.10 -8.69
CA LEU A 99 7.86 12.49 -8.61
C LEU A 99 7.69 14.00 -8.78
N THR A 100 8.50 14.82 -8.10
CA THR A 100 8.51 16.28 -8.26
C THR A 100 8.74 16.68 -9.71
N SER A 101 9.69 16.02 -10.40
CA SER A 101 9.97 16.28 -11.82
C SER A 101 8.79 15.92 -12.75
N ILE A 102 7.98 14.92 -12.37
CA ILE A 102 6.77 14.54 -13.10
C ILE A 102 5.63 15.53 -12.87
N ILE A 103 5.51 16.05 -11.64
CA ILE A 103 4.40 16.90 -11.22
C ILE A 103 4.62 18.36 -11.60
N ALA A 104 5.85 18.86 -11.53
CA ALA A 104 6.18 20.26 -11.78
C ALA A 104 5.61 20.81 -13.11
N PRO A 105 5.69 20.09 -14.24
CA PRO A 105 5.12 20.56 -15.51
C PRO A 105 3.58 20.62 -15.54
N LEU A 106 2.88 20.04 -14.56
CA LEU A 106 1.41 20.01 -14.49
C LEU A 106 0.84 21.23 -13.76
N LEU A 107 1.67 21.99 -13.07
CA LEU A 107 1.28 23.16 -12.30
C LEU A 107 1.30 24.39 -13.20
N ALA A 108 0.23 25.18 -13.15
CA ALA A 108 0.24 26.50 -13.78
C ALA A 108 1.18 27.44 -13.02
N ASP A 109 1.78 28.40 -13.71
CA ASP A 109 2.71 29.39 -13.12
C ASP A 109 2.08 30.19 -11.95
N SER A 110 0.75 30.27 -11.91
CA SER A 110 -0.02 30.93 -10.83
C SER A 110 -0.13 30.11 -9.54
N VAL A 111 0.27 28.83 -9.55
CA VAL A 111 0.18 27.91 -8.42
C VAL A 111 1.52 27.89 -7.69
N HIS A 112 1.70 28.79 -6.73
CA HIS A 112 2.86 28.78 -5.82
C HIS A 112 2.70 27.65 -4.82
N THR A 113 3.43 26.55 -4.99
CA THR A 113 3.28 25.37 -4.14
C THR A 113 4.60 24.65 -3.97
N ASP A 114 4.92 24.31 -2.72
CA ASP A 114 6.00 23.36 -2.44
C ASP A 114 5.49 21.94 -2.75
N ILE A 115 5.77 21.47 -3.96
CA ILE A 115 5.36 20.16 -4.47
C ILE A 115 5.75 19.05 -3.50
N ARG A 116 6.90 19.20 -2.84
CA ARG A 116 7.40 18.21 -1.90
C ARG A 116 6.53 18.18 -0.65
N THR A 117 6.23 19.34 -0.08
CA THR A 117 5.30 19.44 1.05
C THR A 117 3.93 18.85 0.71
N ASP A 118 3.40 19.14 -0.48
CA ASP A 118 2.11 18.63 -0.93
C ASP A 118 2.11 17.10 -1.10
N LEU A 119 3.18 16.56 -1.72
CA LEU A 119 3.41 15.11 -1.80
C LEU A 119 3.36 14.46 -0.41
N PHE A 120 4.12 15.02 0.53
CA PHE A 120 4.15 14.52 1.91
C PHE A 120 2.78 14.59 2.59
N LEU A 121 2.07 15.71 2.46
CA LEU A 121 0.74 15.89 3.06
C LEU A 121 -0.28 14.91 2.49
N VAL A 122 -0.31 14.74 1.17
CA VAL A 122 -1.23 13.79 0.51
C VAL A 122 -0.91 12.36 0.94
N CYS A 123 0.35 11.92 0.86
CA CYS A 123 0.75 10.57 1.25
C CYS A 123 0.50 10.30 2.75
N SER A 124 0.77 11.27 3.62
CA SER A 124 0.51 11.16 5.06
C SER A 124 -0.99 11.04 5.35
N THR A 125 -1.81 11.87 4.70
CA THR A 125 -3.28 11.80 4.82
C THR A 125 -3.82 10.46 4.35
N MET A 126 -3.29 9.93 3.24
CA MET A 126 -3.66 8.60 2.73
C MET A 126 -3.33 7.49 3.72
N SER A 127 -2.11 7.47 4.24
CA SER A 127 -1.66 6.45 5.21
C SER A 127 -2.47 6.50 6.51
N LEU A 128 -2.76 7.71 7.03
CA LEU A 128 -3.62 7.87 8.20
C LEU A 128 -5.04 7.38 7.93
N THR A 129 -5.61 7.71 6.77
CA THR A 129 -6.98 7.29 6.41
C THR A 129 -7.08 5.76 6.30
N GLN A 130 -6.10 5.10 5.69
CA GLN A 130 -6.03 3.64 5.60
C GLN A 130 -5.94 2.98 6.98
N ASN A 131 -5.09 3.51 7.86
CA ASN A 131 -4.94 3.00 9.23
C ASN A 131 -6.23 3.16 10.05
N ILE A 132 -6.94 4.27 9.91
CA ILE A 132 -8.23 4.50 10.56
C ILE A 132 -9.28 3.52 10.03
N ASP A 133 -9.38 3.32 8.72
CA ASP A 133 -10.32 2.38 8.10
C ASP A 133 -10.06 0.94 8.57
N LEU A 134 -8.79 0.51 8.62
CA LEU A 134 -8.39 -0.79 9.17
C LEU A 134 -8.81 -0.96 10.64
N LYS A 135 -8.59 0.08 11.47
CA LYS A 135 -9.01 0.06 12.88
C LYS A 135 -10.52 -0.08 13.03
N ILE A 136 -11.30 0.64 12.23
CA ILE A 136 -12.77 0.55 12.22
C ILE A 136 -13.23 -0.84 11.78
N LYS A 137 -12.63 -1.41 10.73
CA LYS A 137 -12.93 -2.78 10.24
C LYS A 137 -12.61 -3.84 11.30
N SER A 138 -11.46 -3.75 11.94
CA SER A 138 -11.06 -4.66 13.03
C SER A 138 -12.06 -4.62 14.20
N GLN A 139 -12.47 -3.42 14.62
CA GLN A 139 -13.49 -3.28 15.67
C GLN A 139 -14.85 -3.86 15.29
N LYS A 140 -15.28 -3.69 14.02
CA LYS A 140 -16.51 -4.31 13.52
C LYS A 140 -16.41 -5.84 13.54
N MET A 141 -15.28 -6.39 13.12
CA MET A 141 -15.03 -7.83 13.13
C MET A 141 -15.03 -8.40 14.55
N LEU A 142 -14.40 -7.72 15.51
CA LEU A 142 -14.45 -8.10 16.93
C LEU A 142 -15.88 -8.16 17.47
N LYS A 143 -16.73 -7.18 17.16
CA LYS A 143 -18.16 -7.20 17.56
C LYS A 143 -18.92 -8.38 16.97
N ILE A 144 -18.62 -8.76 15.72
CA ILE A 144 -19.21 -9.94 15.08
C ILE A 144 -18.77 -11.21 15.80
N ILE A 145 -17.47 -11.36 16.07
CA ILE A 145 -16.92 -12.50 16.82
C ILE A 145 -17.58 -12.59 18.20
N GLU A 146 -17.66 -11.48 18.95
CA GLU A 146 -18.34 -11.44 20.25
C GLU A 146 -19.81 -11.87 20.17
N SER A 147 -20.52 -11.48 19.12
CA SER A 147 -21.92 -11.90 18.90
C SER A 147 -22.03 -13.40 18.59
N MET A 148 -21.10 -13.94 17.79
CA MET A 148 -21.04 -15.37 17.48
C MET A 148 -20.68 -16.20 18.71
N THR A 149 -19.71 -15.77 19.51
CA THR A 149 -19.33 -16.43 20.77
C THR A 149 -20.48 -16.46 21.78
N LYS A 150 -21.25 -15.36 21.91
CA LYS A 150 -22.45 -15.34 22.76
C LYS A 150 -23.54 -16.31 22.30
N ASN A 151 -23.68 -16.51 20.98
CA ASN A 151 -24.65 -17.44 20.40
C ASN A 151 -24.19 -18.91 20.48
N LEU A 152 -22.89 -19.17 20.66
CA LEU A 152 -22.33 -20.51 20.84
C LEU A 152 -22.34 -20.98 22.31
N ASN A 153 -22.26 -20.05 23.27
CA ASN A 153 -22.31 -20.37 24.70
C ASN A 153 -23.54 -21.17 25.18
N PRO A 154 -24.78 -20.97 24.68
CA PRO A 154 -25.92 -21.78 25.13
C PRO A 154 -25.93 -23.22 24.59
N ILE A 155 -24.99 -23.61 23.71
CA ILE A 155 -24.93 -24.97 23.12
C ILE A 155 -23.96 -25.89 23.89
N LEU A 156 -23.06 -25.33 24.72
CA LEU A 156 -22.01 -26.08 25.42
C LEU A 156 -22.30 -26.37 26.91
N CYS A 157 -23.45 -25.98 27.43
CA CYS A 157 -23.93 -26.43 28.74
C CYS A 157 -25.06 -27.44 28.53
N PRO A 158 -24.82 -28.76 28.59
CA PRO A 158 -25.91 -29.66 28.94
C PRO A 158 -26.40 -29.26 30.34
N ASP A 159 -27.70 -29.00 30.48
CA ASP A 159 -28.36 -28.89 31.78
C ASP A 159 -28.23 -30.23 32.50
N ASP A 160 -27.16 -30.43 33.26
CA ASP A 160 -27.06 -31.48 34.27
C ASP A 160 -27.94 -31.09 35.46
N ASN A 161 -29.26 -31.18 35.28
CA ASN A 161 -30.25 -31.12 36.37
C ASN A 161 -31.30 -32.21 36.15
N GLU A 162 -30.89 -33.46 36.27
CA GLU A 162 -31.79 -34.57 36.59
C GLU A 162 -31.49 -35.02 38.04
N PRO A 163 -32.42 -34.87 39.00
CA PRO A 163 -32.19 -35.38 40.35
C PRO A 163 -32.53 -36.87 40.39
N GLU A 164 -31.51 -37.73 40.42
CA GLU A 164 -31.66 -39.14 40.80
C GLU A 164 -32.18 -39.23 42.24
N LYS A 165 -33.49 -39.45 42.37
CA LYS A 165 -34.07 -40.08 43.55
C LYS A 165 -33.80 -41.57 43.47
N LEU A 166 -32.96 -42.09 44.36
CA LEU A 166 -33.05 -43.47 44.86
C LEU A 166 -32.47 -43.49 46.29
N GLN A 167 -33.36 -43.36 47.27
CA GLN A 167 -33.11 -43.75 48.64
C GLN A 167 -33.40 -45.25 48.77
N ALA A 168 -32.42 -45.95 49.37
CA ALA A 168 -32.46 -47.15 50.21
C ALA A 168 -33.42 -48.30 49.84
#